data_AF-A0A0S8B648-F1
#
_entry.id   AF-A0A0S8B648-F1
#
_cell.length_a   1.000
_cell.length_b   1.000
_cell.length_c   1.000
_cell.angle_alpha   90.00
_cell.angle_beta   90.00
_cell.angle_gamma   90.00
#
_symmetry.space_group_name_H-M   'P 1'
#
loop_
_entity.id
_entity.type
_entity.pdbx_description
1 polymer ?
#
loop_
_entity_poly.entity_id
_entity_poly.type
_entity_poly.pdbx_seq_one_letter_code
_entity_poly.pdbx_strand_id
1 'polypeptide(L)'
;MPPTDEPGNPYVNVAEVEIDAVHPGRTGFILTGRGSDKADYRLEVELELPVDQRTRSVLAELLAQSDWRIQRRAHQPFRSRRLRERNRAVAPGDDESPASRS
;
A
#
# COMPACT_ATOMS: atom_id res chain seq x y z
N MET A 1 11.94 6.79 -2.10
CA MET A 1 11.65 6.68 -3.55
C MET A 1 10.19 6.32 -3.71
N PRO A 2 9.41 7.02 -4.54
CA PRO A 2 8.06 6.57 -4.86
C PRO A 2 8.13 5.20 -5.58
N PRO A 3 7.14 4.31 -5.39
CA PRO A 3 7.10 3.03 -6.09
C PRO A 3 6.95 3.30 -7.59
N THR A 4 7.95 2.91 -8.37
CA THR A 4 7.86 2.92 -9.82
C THR A 4 6.92 1.78 -10.22
N ASP A 5 5.72 2.11 -10.70
CA ASP A 5 4.89 1.15 -11.43
C ASP A 5 5.65 0.75 -12.70
N GLU A 6 6.50 -0.28 -12.61
CA GLU A 6 7.20 -0.80 -13.78
C GLU A 6 6.17 -1.35 -14.78
N PRO A 7 6.17 -0.86 -16.03
CA PRO A 7 5.23 -1.34 -17.04
C PRO A 7 5.50 -2.82 -17.32
N GLY A 8 4.59 -3.68 -16.86
CA GLY A 8 4.71 -5.14 -16.94
C GLY A 8 4.55 -5.86 -15.60
N ASN A 9 4.55 -5.15 -14.46
CA ASN A 9 4.31 -5.77 -13.17
C ASN A 9 2.84 -6.21 -13.04
N PRO A 10 2.53 -7.52 -12.91
CA PRO A 10 1.16 -7.98 -12.73
C PRO A 10 0.62 -7.70 -11.32
N TYR A 11 1.45 -7.16 -10.43
CA TYR A 11 1.09 -6.80 -9.06
C TYR A 11 0.82 -5.30 -8.94
N VAL A 12 -0.22 -4.97 -8.18
CA VAL A 12 -0.58 -3.60 -7.80
C VAL A 12 -0.45 -3.46 -6.30
N ASN A 13 0.14 -2.34 -5.88
CA ASN A 13 0.26 -2.00 -4.46
C ASN A 13 -1.15 -1.89 -3.84
N VAL A 14 -1.34 -2.59 -2.73
CA VAL A 14 -2.56 -2.56 -1.91
C VAL A 14 -2.36 -1.61 -0.74
N ALA A 15 -1.21 -1.72 -0.08
CA ALA A 15 -0.88 -0.92 1.09
C ALA A 15 0.63 -0.86 1.32
N GLU A 16 1.09 0.27 1.82
CA GLU A 16 2.38 0.40 2.50
C GLU A 16 2.09 0.57 3.99
N VAL A 17 2.62 -0.32 4.81
CA VAL A 17 2.31 -0.43 6.24
C VAL A 17 3.58 -0.19 7.04
N GLU A 18 3.52 0.82 7.91
CA GLU A 18 4.51 1.05 8.96
C GLU A 18 4.11 0.24 10.19
N ILE A 19 5.02 -0.59 10.70
CA ILE A 19 4.76 -1.49 11.83
C ILE A 19 4.88 -0.71 13.14
N ASP A 20 3.82 -0.75 13.95
CA ASP A 20 3.79 -0.09 15.26
C ASP A 20 4.04 -1.05 16.42
N ALA A 21 3.66 -2.32 16.28
CA ALA A 21 3.88 -3.34 17.28
C ALA A 21 4.10 -4.73 16.68
N VAL A 22 4.94 -5.51 17.36
CA VAL A 22 5.19 -6.91 17.07
C VAL A 22 4.94 -7.74 18.32
N HIS A 23 4.05 -8.73 18.19
CA HIS A 23 3.69 -9.64 19.26
C HIS A 23 4.19 -11.06 18.94
N PRO A 24 5.21 -11.56 19.65
CA PRO A 24 5.67 -12.93 19.48
C PRO A 24 4.61 -13.93 19.98
N GLY A 25 4.11 -14.77 19.08
CA GLY A 25 3.23 -15.91 19.37
C GLY A 25 4.01 -17.21 19.50
N ARG A 26 3.34 -18.32 19.83
CA ARG A 26 4.03 -19.64 19.96
C ARG A 26 4.66 -20.12 18.66
N THR A 27 3.98 -19.90 17.54
CA THR A 27 4.36 -20.38 16.20
C THR A 27 4.90 -19.29 15.30
N GLY A 28 5.06 -18.05 15.78
CA GLY A 28 5.43 -16.94 14.90
C GLY A 28 5.19 -15.57 15.52
N PHE A 29 4.73 -14.60 14.72
CA PHE A 29 4.54 -13.21 15.10
C PHE A 29 3.23 -12.65 14.56
N ILE A 30 2.61 -11.78 15.34
CA ILE A 30 1.53 -10.91 14.88
C ILE A 30 2.11 -9.50 14.82
N LEU A 31 2.01 -8.86 13.66
CA LEU A 31 2.42 -7.48 13.46
C LEU A 31 1.17 -6.62 13.27
N THR A 32 1.15 -5.46 13.93
CA THR A 32 0.14 -4.43 13.68
C THR A 32 0.81 -3.19 13.13
N GLY A 33 0.04 -2.38 12.41
CA GLY A 33 0.54 -1.16 11.82
C GLY A 33 -0.54 -0.38 11.13
N ARG A 34 -0.20 0.84 10.71
CA ARG A 34 -1.10 1.71 9.94
C ARG A 34 -0.65 1.79 8.50
N GLY A 35 -1.58 1.56 7.59
CA GLY A 35 -1.36 1.72 6.17
C GLY A 35 -1.36 3.18 5.75
N SER A 36 -0.70 3.50 4.63
CA SER A 36 -0.77 4.81 3.97
C SER A 36 -2.18 5.20 3.50
N ASP A 37 -3.07 4.22 3.37
CA ASP A 37 -4.51 4.35 3.15
C ASP A 37 -5.31 4.70 4.42
N LYS A 38 -4.63 4.86 5.56
CA LYS A 38 -5.18 5.11 6.91
C LYS A 38 -5.98 3.94 7.51
N ALA A 39 -5.94 2.76 6.92
CA ALA A 39 -6.50 1.57 7.54
C ALA A 39 -5.51 0.97 8.54
N ASP A 40 -6.03 0.33 9.59
CA ASP A 40 -5.21 -0.46 10.51
C ASP A 40 -5.05 -1.87 9.94
N TYR A 41 -3.81 -2.38 9.94
CA TYR A 41 -3.43 -3.67 9.39
C TYR A 41 -3.00 -4.61 10.51
N ARG A 42 -3.36 -5.90 10.35
CA ARG A 42 -2.86 -7.00 11.15
C ARG A 42 -2.29 -8.06 10.22
N LEU A 43 -1.01 -8.36 10.38
CA LEU A 43 -0.26 -9.33 9.60
C LEU A 43 0.16 -10.48 10.51
N GLU A 44 -0.02 -11.72 10.06
CA GLU A 44 0.38 -12.90 10.81
C GLU A 44 1.49 -13.62 10.05
N VAL A 45 2.62 -13.84 10.73
CA VAL A 45 3.79 -14.53 10.21
C VAL A 45 3.95 -15.82 11.00
N GLU A 46 3.82 -16.96 10.35
CA GLU A 46 4.07 -18.26 10.95
C GLU A 46 5.47 -18.77 10.58
N LEU A 47 6.15 -19.36 11.55
CA LEU A 47 7.44 -20.01 11.39
C LEU A 47 7.25 -21.51 11.51
N GLU A 48 7.53 -22.25 10.45
CA GLU A 48 7.45 -23.71 10.44
C GLU A 48 8.59 -24.35 11.26
N LEU A 49 9.73 -23.66 11.38
CA LEU A 49 10.88 -24.13 12.13
C LEU A 49 10.82 -23.70 13.60
N PRO A 50 11.16 -24.60 14.54
CA PRO A 50 11.30 -24.22 15.93
C PRO A 50 12.46 -23.22 16.10
N VAL A 51 12.17 -22.08 16.71
CA VAL A 51 13.14 -21.03 17.02
C VAL A 51 13.28 -20.89 18.53
N ASP A 52 14.53 -20.85 18.99
CA ASP A 52 14.84 -20.56 20.39
C ASP A 52 14.45 -19.11 20.77
N GLN A 53 14.46 -18.82 22.06
CA GLN A 53 14.05 -17.52 22.60
C GLN A 53 14.94 -16.36 22.12
N ARG A 54 16.24 -16.57 21.95
CA ARG A 54 17.18 -15.53 21.52
C ARG A 54 16.91 -15.18 20.06
N THR A 55 16.82 -16.19 19.20
CA THR A 55 16.49 -16.03 17.78
C THR A 55 15.13 -15.35 17.61
N ARG A 56 14.14 -15.75 18.41
CA ARG A 56 12.82 -15.11 18.41
C ARG A 56 12.86 -13.63 18.78
N SER A 57 13.69 -13.25 19.75
CA SER A 57 13.84 -11.84 20.17
C SER A 57 14.49 -10.99 19.07
N VAL A 58 15.52 -11.54 18.41
CA VAL A 58 16.16 -10.86 17.26
C VAL A 58 15.17 -10.69 16.11
N LEU A 59 14.39 -11.71 15.79
CA LEU A 59 13.37 -11.63 14.74
C LEU A 59 12.29 -10.61 15.08
N ALA A 60 11.84 -10.54 16.34
CA ALA A 60 10.87 -9.52 16.77
C ALA A 60 11.37 -8.11 16.51
N GLU A 61 12.63 -7.84 16.87
CA GLU A 61 13.26 -6.53 16.68
C GLU A 61 13.40 -6.17 15.19
N LEU A 62 13.84 -7.14 14.37
CA LEU A 62 13.94 -6.94 12.92
C LEU A 62 12.58 -6.65 12.28
N LEU A 63 11.53 -7.36 12.72
CA LEU A 63 10.17 -7.15 12.22
C LEU A 63 9.60 -5.79 12.66
N ALA A 64 9.93 -5.32 13.86
CA ALA A 64 9.46 -4.03 14.39
C ALA A 64 10.07 -2.84 13.64
N GLN A 65 11.25 -3.00 13.05
CA GLN A 65 11.96 -1.96 12.31
C GLN A 65 11.83 -2.13 10.79
N SER A 66 10.81 -2.85 10.32
CA SER A 66 10.61 -3.18 8.91
C SER A 66 9.41 -2.46 8.29
N ASP A 67 9.57 -2.04 7.03
CA ASP A 67 8.48 -1.51 6.22
C ASP A 67 7.85 -2.61 5.37
N TRP A 68 6.52 -2.71 5.39
CA TRP A 68 5.80 -3.74 4.65
C TRP A 68 5.09 -3.16 3.44
N ARG A 69 5.33 -3.75 2.28
CA ARG A 69 4.59 -3.45 1.04
C ARG A 69 3.72 -4.63 0.67
N ILE A 70 2.41 -4.46 0.79
CA ILE A 70 1.43 -5.48 0.43
C ILE A 70 1.03 -5.24 -1.02
N GLN A 71 1.31 -6.20 -1.89
CA GLN A 71 0.93 -6.15 -3.29
C GLN A 71 0.00 -7.31 -3.62
N ARG A 72 -0.98 -7.06 -4.50
CA ARG A 72 -1.88 -8.10 -5.01
C ARG A 72 -1.73 -8.23 -6.50
N ARG A 73 -1.86 -9.46 -7.01
CA ARG A 73 -1.91 -9.69 -8.45
C ARG A 73 -3.22 -9.14 -9.01
N ALA A 74 -3.15 -8.30 -10.03
CA ALA A 74 -4.32 -7.85 -10.76
C ALA A 74 -4.81 -8.98 -11.68
N HIS A 75 -6.07 -9.40 -11.51
CA HIS A 75 -6.69 -10.41 -12.40
C HIS A 75 -6.86 -9.92 -13.85
N GLN A 76 -6.65 -8.63 -14.11
CA GLN A 76 -6.65 -7.99 -15.43
C GLN A 76 -5.84 -6.70 -15.31
N PRO A 77 -5.11 -6.24 -16.36
CA PRO A 77 -4.44 -4.95 -16.30
C PRO A 77 -5.48 -3.89 -15.91
N PHE A 78 -5.26 -3.22 -14.78
CA PHE A 78 -6.11 -2.14 -14.32
C PHE A 78 -6.21 -1.13 -15.46
N ARG A 79 -7.33 -1.16 -16.21
CA ARG A 79 -7.60 -0.12 -17.19
C ARG A 79 -7.59 1.18 -16.41
N SER A 80 -6.67 2.06 -16.79
CA SER A 80 -6.42 3.44 -16.37
C SER A 80 -7.62 4.38 -16.58
N ARG A 81 -8.84 3.87 -16.43
CA ARG A 81 -10.12 4.55 -16.71
C ARG A 81 -10.37 5.68 -15.71
N ARG A 82 -9.98 5.52 -14.43
CA ARG A 82 -10.16 6.57 -13.41
C ARG A 82 -9.19 7.76 -13.54
N LEU A 83 -8.09 7.62 -14.27
CA LEU A 83 -7.16 8.73 -14.53
C LEU A 83 -7.61 9.56 -15.75
N ARG A 84 -8.17 8.91 -16.78
CA ARG A 84 -8.72 9.62 -17.96
C ARG A 84 -9.98 10.43 -17.64
N GLU A 85 -10.83 9.97 -16.71
CA GLU A 85 -12.04 10.73 -16.32
C GLU A 85 -11.69 11.98 -15.50
N ARG A 86 -10.64 11.95 -14.66
CA ARG A 86 -10.15 13.14 -13.96
C ARG A 86 -9.53 14.18 -14.89
N ASN A 87 -8.76 13.74 -15.90
CA ASN A 87 -8.15 14.66 -16.86
C ASN A 87 -9.16 15.21 -17.90
N ARG A 88 -10.35 14.62 -18.03
CA ARG A 88 -11.43 15.15 -18.89
C ARG A 88 -12.32 16.15 -18.16
N ALA A 89 -12.43 16.05 -16.84
CA ALA A 89 -13.20 16.98 -16.00
C ALA A 89 -12.44 18.30 -15.71
N VAL A 90 -11.14 18.36 -16.06
CA VAL A 90 -10.29 19.56 -15.95
C VAL A 90 -9.84 19.97 -17.35
N ALA A 91 -10.78 20.19 -18.25
CA ALA A 91 -10.57 21.05 -19.42
C ALA A 91 -11.36 22.34 -19.15
N PRO A 92 -10.70 23.51 -19.10
CA PRO A 92 -11.32 24.76 -18.71
C PRO A 92 -12.37 25.20 -19.76
N GLY A 93 -13.50 25.68 -19.26
CA GLY A 93 -14.38 26.53 -20.05
C GLY A 93 -13.69 27.88 -20.23
N ASP A 94 -13.20 28.13 -21.43
CA ASP A 94 -12.81 29.45 -21.87
C ASP A 94 -14.06 30.14 -22.46
N ASP A 95 -14.56 31.09 -21.66
CA ASP A 95 -14.93 32.46 -22.05
C ASP A 95 -15.71 32.67 -23.37
N GLU A 96 -17.03 32.91 -23.28
CA GLU A 96 -17.67 33.98 -24.06
C GLU A 96 -19.12 34.29 -23.60
N SER A 97 -19.27 35.41 -22.88
CA SER A 97 -20.45 36.30 -22.90
C SER A 97 -20.27 37.41 -21.86
N PRO A 98 -20.94 38.59 -21.96
CA PRO A 98 -21.64 39.22 -23.10
C PRO A 98 -21.32 40.73 -23.26
N ALA A 99 -21.60 41.33 -24.43
CA ALA A 99 -21.98 42.75 -24.69
C ALA A 99 -21.57 43.13 -26.14
N SER A 100 -22.40 43.71 -26.99
CA SER A 100 -23.16 44.94 -26.75
C SER A 100 -24.33 45.07 -27.73
N ARG A 101 -25.41 45.69 -27.23
CA ARG A 101 -26.39 46.44 -28.03
C ARG A 101 -25.68 47.60 -28.74
N SER A 102 -25.96 47.79 -30.03
CA SER A 102 -26.66 48.96 -30.60
C SER A 102 -26.54 48.97 -32.12
#